data_AF-A0A7G1QA88-F1
#
_entry.id   AF-A0A7G1QA88-F1
#
_cell.length_a   1.000
_cell.length_b   1.000
_cell.length_c   1.000
_cell.angle_alpha   90.00
_cell.angle_beta   90.00
_cell.angle_gamma   90.00
#
_symmetry.space_group_name_H-M   'P 1'
#
loop_
_entity.id
_entity.type
_entity.pdbx_description
1 polymer ?
#
loop_
_entity_poly.entity_id
_entity_poly.type
_entity_poly.pdbx_seq_one_letter_code
_entity_poly.pdbx_strand_id
1 'polypeptide(L)'
;MATLFFIAIVLVVYLYDYSNSSKNRSNRSSYFNNSSATEKQKVLKGKQELEQKQPKERQAELTELFEKVLTKRKQELDQKQRKERQARLEKVLKGKQELEQRQLKEQQAELEFKNKFTIYANNYLTRDVTAFYHADYHSGGNWRIDGTIENMIWTIKNDVSPFPYRLPRTKQRLEHLLLTDLPKIRNKTNFNNLTVCVVPRSKAENHYRKDQLLFREIISLVVDVLPDFSNGTKYIIRHTNTRTTHLDRNGQGGDGNLPYPGITKNTCTILTEIQGKDILLIDDLYTKSVNIDEDAIQALLDNGANSVTFYSIGKTVLRN
;
A
#
# COMPACT_ATOMS: atom_id res chain seq x y z
N MET A 1 -76.30 4.86 -3.33
CA MET A 1 -75.66 4.81 -4.66
C MET A 1 -74.42 5.72 -4.74
N ALA A 2 -74.51 7.01 -4.38
CA ALA A 2 -73.38 7.94 -4.44
C ALA A 2 -72.16 7.56 -3.57
N THR A 3 -72.38 6.98 -2.39
CA THR A 3 -71.31 6.57 -1.44
C THR A 3 -70.53 5.33 -1.91
N LEU A 4 -71.20 4.40 -2.60
CA LEU A 4 -70.57 3.21 -3.19
C LEU A 4 -69.72 3.57 -4.42
N PHE A 5 -70.16 4.56 -5.19
CA PHE A 5 -69.40 5.10 -6.31
C PHE A 5 -68.14 5.85 -5.82
N PHE A 6 -68.25 6.58 -4.71
CA PHE A 6 -67.11 7.25 -4.08
C PHE A 6 -66.05 6.28 -3.56
N ILE A 7 -66.45 5.20 -2.89
CA ILE A 7 -65.50 4.19 -2.38
C ILE A 7 -64.81 3.43 -3.53
N ALA A 8 -65.55 3.11 -4.60
CA ALA A 8 -64.97 2.47 -5.79
C ALA A 8 -64.00 3.40 -6.54
N ILE A 9 -64.31 4.69 -6.66
CA ILE A 9 -63.41 5.69 -7.26
C ILE A 9 -62.18 5.91 -6.40
N VAL A 10 -62.31 6.02 -5.07
CA VAL A 10 -61.17 6.15 -4.17
C VAL A 10 -60.27 4.90 -4.25
N LEU A 11 -60.84 3.70 -4.33
CA LEU A 11 -60.07 2.46 -4.55
C LEU A 11 -59.33 2.45 -5.89
N VAL A 12 -59.96 2.91 -6.98
CA VAL A 12 -59.31 2.96 -8.30
C VAL A 12 -58.22 4.02 -8.35
N VAL A 13 -58.45 5.22 -7.79
CA VAL A 13 -57.47 6.32 -7.74
C VAL A 13 -56.28 5.95 -6.85
N TYR A 14 -56.51 5.34 -5.68
CA TYR A 14 -55.43 4.91 -4.78
C TYR A 14 -54.60 3.75 -5.35
N LEU A 15 -55.21 2.89 -6.19
CA LEU A 15 -54.50 1.85 -6.93
C LEU A 15 -53.73 2.41 -8.14
N TYR A 16 -54.21 3.49 -8.76
CA TYR A 16 -53.59 4.12 -9.94
C TYR A 16 -52.38 5.00 -9.57
N ASP A 17 -52.46 5.77 -8.47
CA ASP A 17 -51.32 6.59 -8.00
C ASP A 17 -50.15 5.74 -7.47
N TYR A 18 -50.42 4.56 -6.93
CA TYR A 18 -49.38 3.62 -6.52
C TYR A 18 -48.62 3.01 -7.72
N SER A 19 -49.25 2.91 -8.89
CA SER A 19 -48.59 2.47 -10.13
C SER A 19 -47.62 3.52 -10.69
N ASN A 20 -47.88 4.81 -10.43
CA ASN A 20 -47.11 5.92 -10.99
C ASN A 20 -46.01 6.48 -10.07
N SER A 21 -46.02 6.16 -8.77
CA SER A 21 -44.97 6.59 -7.84
C SER A 21 -43.67 5.77 -7.92
N SER A 22 -43.66 4.64 -8.64
CA SER A 22 -42.43 3.87 -8.93
C SER A 22 -41.81 4.23 -10.29
N LYS A 23 -41.68 5.52 -10.62
CA LYS A 23 -40.77 5.96 -11.68
C LYS A 23 -39.39 6.23 -11.09
N ASN A 24 -38.65 5.14 -10.84
CA ASN A 24 -37.21 5.16 -11.03
C ASN A 24 -36.84 4.03 -11.98
N ARG A 25 -36.29 4.44 -13.13
CA ARG A 25 -36.01 3.61 -14.30
C ARG A 25 -34.95 2.56 -13.97
N SER A 26 -35.31 1.29 -14.08
CA SER A 26 -34.71 0.30 -15.00
C SER A 26 -35.12 -1.11 -14.58
N ASN A 27 -35.39 -1.94 -15.58
CA ASN A 27 -35.71 -3.38 -15.50
C ASN A 27 -37.05 -3.77 -14.85
N ARG A 28 -38.09 -3.83 -15.68
CA ARG A 28 -39.14 -4.86 -15.58
C ARG A 28 -39.88 -5.01 -16.91
N SER A 29 -39.32 -5.83 -17.79
CA SER A 29 -40.12 -6.68 -18.68
C SER A 29 -40.10 -8.08 -18.07
N SER A 30 -41.23 -8.77 -18.10
CA SER A 30 -41.58 -10.00 -17.38
C SER A 30 -41.92 -9.80 -15.88
N TYR A 31 -42.86 -10.61 -15.39
CA TYR A 31 -43.48 -10.58 -14.05
C TYR A 31 -44.71 -9.67 -13.86
N PHE A 32 -45.70 -9.79 -14.75
CA PHE A 32 -47.12 -9.77 -14.35
C PHE A 32 -47.94 -10.47 -15.45
N ASN A 33 -47.73 -11.78 -15.61
CA ASN A 33 -48.55 -12.57 -16.53
C ASN A 33 -48.86 -13.97 -16.00
N ASN A 34 -48.98 -14.13 -14.68
CA ASN A 34 -49.42 -15.36 -14.04
C ASN A 34 -50.35 -15.04 -12.86
N SER A 35 -51.55 -14.51 -13.13
CA SER A 35 -52.70 -14.80 -12.26
C SER A 35 -53.48 -15.88 -13.00
N SER A 36 -53.47 -17.09 -12.44
CA SER A 36 -54.11 -18.25 -13.03
C SER A 36 -55.61 -17.98 -13.21
N ALA A 37 -56.21 -18.54 -14.26
CA ALA A 37 -57.64 -18.42 -14.54
C ALA A 37 -58.54 -18.75 -13.33
N THR A 38 -58.03 -19.54 -12.38
CA THR A 38 -58.63 -19.89 -11.08
C THR A 38 -58.83 -18.71 -10.12
N GLU A 39 -57.94 -17.71 -10.11
CA GLU A 39 -58.07 -16.54 -9.24
C GLU A 39 -59.13 -15.56 -9.77
N LYS A 40 -59.15 -15.37 -11.10
CA LYS A 40 -60.17 -14.56 -11.80
C LYS A 40 -61.58 -15.17 -11.65
N GLN A 41 -61.72 -16.50 -11.68
CA GLN A 41 -62.99 -17.18 -11.47
C GLN A 41 -63.52 -17.07 -10.03
N LYS A 42 -62.65 -17.09 -9.01
CA LYS A 42 -63.06 -16.89 -7.61
C LYS A 42 -63.60 -15.48 -7.35
N VAL A 43 -62.99 -14.47 -7.98
CA VAL A 43 -63.47 -13.08 -7.88
C VAL A 43 -64.82 -12.88 -8.58
N LEU A 44 -65.07 -13.59 -9.69
CA LEU A 44 -66.36 -13.53 -10.39
C LEU A 44 -67.51 -14.20 -9.60
N LYS A 45 -67.26 -15.35 -8.96
CA LYS A 45 -68.27 -16.02 -8.11
C LYS A 45 -68.65 -15.20 -6.88
N GLY A 46 -67.67 -14.59 -6.21
CA GLY A 46 -67.94 -13.72 -5.05
C GLY A 46 -68.76 -12.48 -5.41
N LYS A 47 -68.61 -11.93 -6.63
CA LYS A 47 -69.44 -10.82 -7.12
C LYS A 47 -70.92 -11.18 -7.29
N GLN A 48 -71.21 -12.39 -7.77
CA GLN A 48 -72.59 -12.85 -7.99
C GLN A 48 -73.33 -13.15 -6.67
N GLU A 49 -72.62 -13.61 -5.64
CA GLU A 49 -73.20 -13.87 -4.31
C GLU A 49 -73.45 -12.57 -3.51
N LEU A 50 -72.62 -11.55 -3.68
CA LEU A 50 -72.81 -10.23 -3.08
C LEU A 50 -74.05 -9.51 -3.65
N GLU A 51 -74.43 -9.76 -4.91
CA GLU A 51 -75.57 -9.06 -5.54
C GLU A 51 -76.95 -9.43 -4.94
N GLN A 52 -77.06 -10.57 -4.25
CA GLN A 52 -78.32 -11.10 -3.69
C GLN A 52 -78.56 -10.76 -2.20
N LYS A 53 -77.59 -10.18 -1.48
CA LYS A 53 -77.72 -9.87 -0.03
C LYS A 53 -78.33 -8.50 0.25
N GLN A 54 -78.97 -8.30 1.41
CA GLN A 54 -79.51 -6.99 1.79
C GLN A 54 -78.39 -5.92 1.85
N PRO A 55 -78.66 -4.65 1.49
CA PRO A 55 -77.62 -3.62 1.31
C PRO A 55 -76.70 -3.40 2.52
N LYS A 56 -77.20 -3.62 3.75
CA LYS A 56 -76.42 -3.48 5.00
C LYS A 56 -75.39 -4.61 5.18
N GLU A 57 -75.73 -5.84 4.81
CA GLU A 57 -74.84 -7.00 4.95
C GLU A 57 -73.70 -6.96 3.92
N ARG A 58 -74.00 -6.54 2.68
CA ARG A 58 -72.99 -6.24 1.66
C ARG A 58 -71.96 -5.22 2.14
N GLN A 59 -72.44 -4.17 2.81
CA GLN A 59 -71.59 -3.07 3.27
C GLN A 59 -70.67 -3.52 4.40
N ALA A 60 -71.16 -4.33 5.34
CA ALA A 60 -70.36 -4.92 6.41
C ALA A 60 -69.27 -5.88 5.88
N GLU A 61 -69.60 -6.77 4.94
CA GLU A 61 -68.63 -7.69 4.34
C GLU A 61 -67.55 -6.96 3.52
N LEU A 62 -67.91 -5.89 2.81
CA LEU A 62 -66.95 -5.04 2.10
C LEU A 62 -65.99 -4.33 3.06
N THR A 63 -66.49 -3.82 4.19
CA THR A 63 -65.65 -3.18 5.21
C THR A 63 -64.69 -4.18 5.85
N GLU A 64 -65.15 -5.38 6.18
CA GLU A 64 -64.30 -6.43 6.75
C GLU A 64 -63.21 -6.88 5.76
N LEU A 65 -63.56 -7.02 4.47
CA LEU A 65 -62.60 -7.36 3.43
C LEU A 65 -61.55 -6.26 3.25
N PHE A 66 -61.96 -4.99 3.32
CA PHE A 66 -61.06 -3.84 3.21
C PHE A 66 -60.06 -3.80 4.37
N GLU A 67 -60.52 -3.99 5.61
CA GLU A 67 -59.65 -4.05 6.80
C GLU A 67 -58.65 -5.21 6.74
N LYS A 68 -59.08 -6.39 6.27
CA LYS A 68 -58.17 -7.54 6.04
C LYS A 68 -57.09 -7.22 5.00
N VAL A 69 -57.45 -6.55 3.90
CA VAL A 69 -56.50 -6.14 2.85
C VAL A 69 -55.52 -5.09 3.37
N LEU A 70 -55.99 -4.10 4.13
CA LEU A 70 -55.14 -3.07 4.74
C LEU A 70 -54.15 -3.68 5.74
N THR A 71 -54.63 -4.57 6.60
CA THR A 71 -53.80 -5.23 7.62
C THR A 71 -52.69 -6.07 6.97
N LYS A 72 -53.04 -6.85 5.95
CA LYS A 72 -52.07 -7.67 5.21
C LYS A 72 -51.01 -6.80 4.52
N ARG A 73 -51.41 -5.70 3.87
CA ARG A 73 -50.47 -4.78 3.22
C ARG A 73 -49.55 -4.10 4.22
N LYS A 74 -50.05 -3.71 5.40
CA LYS A 74 -49.22 -3.11 6.46
C LYS A 74 -48.14 -4.10 6.92
N GLN A 75 -48.51 -5.37 7.12
CA GLN A 75 -47.56 -6.42 7.48
C GLN A 75 -46.51 -6.66 6.39
N GLU A 76 -46.91 -6.67 5.12
CA GLU A 76 -45.98 -6.82 3.99
C GLU A 76 -44.99 -5.64 3.89
N LEU A 77 -45.46 -4.41 4.13
CA LEU A 77 -44.63 -3.21 4.12
C LEU A 77 -43.61 -3.25 5.27
N ASP A 78 -44.05 -3.61 6.47
CA ASP A 78 -43.19 -3.74 7.66
C ASP A 78 -42.13 -4.83 7.44
N GLN A 79 -42.51 -5.98 6.87
CA GLN A 79 -41.55 -7.04 6.54
C GLN A 79 -40.53 -6.59 5.49
N LYS A 80 -40.96 -5.85 4.46
CA LYS A 80 -40.07 -5.31 3.45
C LYS A 80 -39.06 -4.33 4.06
N GLN A 81 -39.53 -3.40 4.89
CA GLN A 81 -38.67 -2.43 5.58
C GLN A 81 -37.67 -3.12 6.53
N ARG A 82 -38.10 -4.17 7.25
CA ARG A 82 -37.21 -4.97 8.10
C ARG A 82 -36.11 -5.65 7.29
N LYS A 83 -36.46 -6.29 6.16
CA LYS A 83 -35.49 -6.94 5.27
C LYS A 83 -34.48 -5.93 4.70
N GLU A 84 -34.93 -4.77 4.26
CA GLU A 84 -34.05 -3.71 3.76
C GLU A 84 -33.11 -3.17 4.85
N ARG A 85 -33.62 -2.94 6.06
CA ARG A 85 -32.80 -2.50 7.20
C ARG A 85 -31.75 -3.56 7.58
N GLN A 86 -32.12 -4.84 7.56
CA GLN A 86 -31.22 -5.94 7.88
C GLN A 86 -30.11 -6.09 6.83
N ALA A 87 -30.44 -6.03 5.54
CA ALA A 87 -29.45 -6.04 4.46
C ALA A 87 -28.48 -4.84 4.54
N ARG A 88 -28.98 -3.66 4.93
CA ARG A 88 -28.12 -2.48 5.15
C ARG A 88 -27.17 -2.66 6.33
N LEU A 89 -27.64 -3.24 7.44
CA LEU A 89 -26.82 -3.56 8.61
C LEU A 89 -25.72 -4.56 8.28
N GLU A 90 -26.05 -5.65 7.57
CA GLU A 90 -25.08 -6.66 7.13
C GLU A 90 -23.98 -6.05 6.25
N LYS A 91 -24.34 -5.16 5.32
CA LYS A 91 -23.36 -4.46 4.47
C LYS A 91 -22.41 -3.58 5.29
N VAL A 92 -22.92 -2.87 6.30
CA VAL A 92 -22.11 -2.03 7.19
C VAL A 92 -21.19 -2.89 8.07
N LEU A 93 -21.70 -3.97 8.64
CA LEU A 93 -20.90 -4.91 9.44
C LEU A 93 -19.76 -5.52 8.64
N LYS A 94 -20.04 -5.97 7.41
CA LYS A 94 -19.02 -6.51 6.51
C LYS A 94 -17.94 -5.48 6.20
N GLY A 95 -18.33 -4.24 5.90
CA GLY A 95 -17.38 -3.15 5.65
C GLY A 95 -16.50 -2.82 6.86
N LYS A 96 -17.06 -2.85 8.08
CA LYS A 96 -16.29 -2.67 9.32
C LYS A 96 -15.28 -3.81 9.55
N GLN A 97 -15.71 -5.06 9.37
CA GLN A 97 -14.83 -6.23 9.51
C GLN A 97 -13.68 -6.20 8.51
N GLU A 98 -13.94 -5.82 7.26
CA GLU A 98 -12.90 -5.68 6.23
C GLU A 98 -11.89 -4.58 6.57
N LEU A 99 -12.35 -3.46 7.14
CA LEU A 99 -11.47 -2.37 7.59
C LEU A 99 -10.58 -2.81 8.77
N GLU A 100 -11.17 -3.47 9.75
CA GLU A 100 -10.47 -3.97 10.94
C GLU A 100 -9.40 -5.02 10.55
N GLN A 101 -9.72 -5.92 9.62
CA GLN A 101 -8.73 -6.86 9.09
C GLN A 101 -7.60 -6.19 8.31
N ARG A 102 -7.88 -5.11 7.58
CA ARG A 102 -6.82 -4.33 6.89
C ARG A 102 -5.89 -3.67 7.90
N GLN A 103 -6.45 -3.02 8.92
CA GLN A 103 -5.67 -2.40 9.99
C GLN A 103 -4.80 -3.42 10.73
N LEU A 104 -5.33 -4.61 11.03
CA LEU A 104 -4.58 -5.68 11.67
C LEU A 104 -3.44 -6.20 10.79
N LYS A 105 -3.67 -6.35 9.47
CA LYS A 105 -2.62 -6.73 8.51
C LYS A 105 -1.54 -5.66 8.38
N GLU A 106 -1.91 -4.39 8.36
CA GLU A 106 -0.97 -3.27 8.33
C GLU A 106 -0.12 -3.24 9.60
N GLN A 107 -0.72 -3.39 10.78
CA GLN A 107 -0.01 -3.50 12.05
C GLN A 107 0.92 -4.73 12.09
N GLN A 108 0.48 -5.88 11.57
CA GLN A 108 1.32 -7.08 11.47
C GLN A 108 2.50 -6.86 10.50
N ALA A 109 2.26 -6.23 9.34
CA ALA A 109 3.32 -5.89 8.38
C ALA A 109 4.29 -4.80 8.89
N GLU A 110 3.83 -3.94 9.80
CA GLU A 110 4.65 -2.97 10.52
C GLU A 110 5.51 -3.64 11.60
N LEU A 111 4.99 -4.69 12.25
CA LEU A 111 5.74 -5.55 13.15
C LEU A 111 6.83 -6.37 12.43
N GLU A 112 6.62 -6.68 11.14
CA GLU A 112 7.44 -7.61 10.36
C GLU A 112 8.56 -6.96 9.53
N PHE A 113 9.11 -5.80 9.94
CA PHE A 113 10.42 -5.36 9.43
C PHE A 113 11.54 -6.24 10.04
N LYS A 114 11.59 -7.50 9.59
CA LYS A 114 12.40 -8.59 10.15
C LYS A 114 13.89 -8.47 9.87
N ASN A 115 14.28 -7.63 8.92
CA ASN A 115 15.62 -7.60 8.38
C ASN A 115 16.56 -6.69 9.17
N LYS A 116 16.41 -6.68 10.50
CA LYS A 116 17.35 -6.07 11.44
C LYS A 116 18.50 -7.03 11.68
N PHE A 117 19.73 -6.51 11.66
CA PHE A 117 20.94 -7.27 12.00
C PHE A 117 21.96 -6.36 12.72
N THR A 118 23.08 -6.96 13.12
CA THR A 118 24.20 -6.23 13.72
C THR A 118 25.40 -6.33 12.80
N ILE A 119 26.00 -5.19 12.48
CA ILE A 119 27.36 -5.12 11.93
C ILE A 119 28.30 -5.11 13.13
N TYR A 120 29.06 -6.19 13.29
CA TYR A 120 29.95 -6.36 14.43
C TYR A 120 31.24 -5.56 14.27
N ALA A 121 31.76 -5.06 15.38
CA ALA A 121 33.06 -4.42 15.44
C ALA A 121 34.17 -5.31 14.85
N ASN A 122 35.12 -4.68 14.17
CA ASN A 122 36.28 -5.32 13.55
C ASN A 122 37.40 -4.28 13.33
N ASN A 123 38.40 -4.59 12.50
CA ASN A 123 39.53 -3.70 12.26
C ASN A 123 39.19 -2.38 11.52
N TYR A 124 37.97 -2.25 10.98
CA TYR A 124 37.48 -1.06 10.28
C TYR A 124 36.45 -0.28 11.11
N LEU A 125 35.76 -0.98 12.02
CA LEU A 125 34.67 -0.42 12.83
C LEU A 125 34.89 -0.76 14.32
N THR A 126 34.98 0.25 15.16
CA THR A 126 35.37 0.12 16.58
C THR A 126 34.24 -0.33 17.50
N ARG A 127 32.98 -0.34 17.04
CA ARG A 127 31.80 -0.69 17.85
C ARG A 127 30.73 -1.36 17.01
N ASP A 128 29.91 -2.19 17.65
CA ASP A 128 28.77 -2.80 16.99
C ASP A 128 27.75 -1.73 16.56
N VAL A 129 27.15 -1.93 15.38
CA VAL A 129 26.16 -1.02 14.81
C VAL A 129 24.89 -1.76 14.44
N THR A 130 23.75 -1.16 14.79
CA THR A 130 22.44 -1.63 14.34
C THR A 130 22.29 -1.36 12.86
N ALA A 131 21.89 -2.39 12.12
CA ALA A 131 21.73 -2.34 10.69
C ALA A 131 20.41 -2.96 10.24
N PHE A 132 19.95 -2.54 9.07
CA PHE A 132 18.73 -3.03 8.43
C PHE A 132 18.99 -3.33 6.95
N TYR A 133 18.17 -4.16 6.33
CA TYR A 133 18.22 -4.35 4.88
C TYR A 133 16.85 -4.65 4.29
N HIS A 134 16.63 -4.39 3.00
CA HIS A 134 15.33 -4.67 2.40
C HIS A 134 15.15 -6.15 2.07
N ALA A 135 16.11 -6.78 1.38
CA ALA A 135 16.01 -8.20 1.02
C ALA A 135 17.38 -8.85 0.76
N ASP A 136 17.37 -10.19 0.79
CA ASP A 136 18.55 -11.00 0.54
C ASP A 136 19.05 -10.82 -0.90
N TYR A 137 20.36 -10.66 -1.04
CA TYR A 137 21.06 -10.57 -2.31
C TYR A 137 21.77 -11.90 -2.60
N HIS A 138 21.33 -12.56 -3.66
CA HIS A 138 21.86 -13.83 -4.14
C HIS A 138 22.84 -13.57 -5.29
N SER A 139 24.13 -13.83 -5.04
CA SER A 139 25.15 -13.75 -6.08
C SER A 139 24.85 -14.71 -7.24
N GLY A 140 25.22 -14.32 -8.47
CA GLY A 140 25.02 -15.12 -9.67
C GLY A 140 24.30 -14.38 -10.79
N GLY A 141 23.44 -15.08 -11.53
CA GLY A 141 22.74 -14.56 -12.72
C GLY A 141 21.43 -13.82 -12.44
N ASN A 142 21.00 -13.67 -11.18
CA ASN A 142 19.70 -13.11 -10.80
C ASN A 142 19.51 -11.66 -11.25
N TRP A 143 20.59 -10.92 -11.51
CA TRP A 143 20.53 -9.59 -12.11
C TRP A 143 19.87 -9.57 -13.49
N ARG A 144 19.75 -10.73 -14.16
CA ARG A 144 19.05 -10.87 -15.46
C ARG A 144 17.54 -11.01 -15.31
N ILE A 145 17.04 -11.33 -14.12
CA ILE A 145 15.63 -11.62 -13.87
C ILE A 145 14.95 -10.34 -13.42
N ASP A 146 14.09 -9.76 -14.28
CA ASP A 146 13.29 -8.60 -13.89
C ASP A 146 12.43 -8.93 -12.67
N GLY A 147 12.35 -8.00 -11.72
CA GLY A 147 11.65 -8.24 -10.46
C GLY A 147 12.56 -8.48 -9.26
N THR A 148 13.80 -8.90 -9.44
CA THR A 148 14.71 -9.23 -8.32
C THR A 148 15.44 -8.01 -7.76
N ILE A 149 16.00 -8.12 -6.55
CA ILE A 149 16.81 -7.07 -5.92
C ILE A 149 18.14 -6.88 -6.66
N GLU A 150 18.74 -7.98 -7.10
CA GLU A 150 19.96 -7.98 -7.89
C GLU A 150 19.74 -7.26 -9.21
N ASN A 151 18.60 -7.49 -9.87
CA ASN A 151 18.25 -6.80 -11.11
C ASN A 151 18.04 -5.30 -10.88
N MET A 152 17.38 -4.93 -9.78
CA MET A 152 17.14 -3.52 -9.44
C MET A 152 18.46 -2.80 -9.13
N ILE A 153 19.32 -3.36 -8.28
CA ILE A 153 20.65 -2.80 -7.96
C ILE A 153 21.50 -2.72 -9.23
N TRP A 154 21.55 -3.78 -10.04
CA TRP A 154 22.32 -3.77 -11.28
C TRP A 154 21.84 -2.70 -12.26
N THR A 155 20.52 -2.58 -12.43
CA THR A 155 19.91 -1.60 -13.34
C THR A 155 20.15 -0.17 -12.87
N ILE A 156 20.10 0.10 -11.56
CA ILE A 156 20.31 1.45 -11.04
C ILE A 156 21.79 1.87 -11.03
N LYS A 157 22.72 0.92 -10.83
CA LYS A 157 24.17 1.17 -10.96
C LYS A 157 24.55 1.58 -12.38
N ASN A 158 23.95 0.91 -13.37
CA ASN A 158 24.03 1.28 -14.78
C ASN A 158 25.49 1.38 -15.32
N ASP A 159 26.38 0.52 -14.80
CA ASP A 159 27.84 0.60 -14.99
C ASP A 159 28.35 0.14 -16.35
N VAL A 160 27.79 -0.94 -16.91
CA VAL A 160 28.31 -1.57 -18.13
C VAL A 160 27.70 -0.94 -19.38
N SER A 161 26.37 -0.94 -19.47
CA SER A 161 25.63 -0.39 -20.60
C SER A 161 24.37 0.31 -20.09
N PRO A 162 24.00 1.49 -20.64
CA PRO A 162 22.77 2.18 -20.28
C PRO A 162 21.52 1.28 -20.41
N PHE A 163 20.64 1.33 -19.42
CA PHE A 163 19.34 0.62 -19.43
C PHE A 163 18.14 1.59 -19.58
N PRO A 164 18.03 2.39 -20.65
CA PRO A 164 17.05 3.47 -20.76
C PRO A 164 15.59 3.00 -20.59
N TYR A 165 15.28 1.77 -21.03
CA TYR A 165 13.93 1.20 -20.92
C TYR A 165 13.60 0.61 -19.54
N ARG A 166 14.61 0.16 -18.77
CA ARG A 166 14.39 -0.44 -17.45
C ARG A 166 14.51 0.58 -16.32
N LEU A 167 15.31 1.64 -16.53
CA LEU A 167 15.56 2.68 -15.54
C LEU A 167 14.28 3.31 -14.99
N PRO A 168 13.31 3.79 -15.79
CA PRO A 168 12.11 4.44 -15.25
C PRO A 168 11.34 3.57 -14.26
N ARG A 169 11.12 2.29 -14.60
CA ARG A 169 10.44 1.33 -13.70
C ARG A 169 11.27 1.01 -12.46
N THR A 170 12.59 0.88 -12.62
CA THR A 170 13.52 0.63 -11.51
C THR A 170 13.53 1.79 -10.52
N LYS A 171 13.48 3.04 -11.01
CA LYS A 171 13.37 4.24 -10.17
C LYS A 171 12.13 4.20 -9.28
N GLN A 172 10.96 3.96 -9.88
CA GLN A 172 9.69 3.88 -9.15
C GLN A 172 9.71 2.77 -8.08
N ARG A 173 10.34 1.64 -8.37
CA ARG A 173 10.45 0.53 -7.42
C ARG A 173 11.35 0.88 -6.24
N LEU A 174 12.50 1.50 -6.49
CA LEU A 174 13.39 1.96 -5.42
C LEU A 174 12.74 3.05 -4.58
N GLU A 175 12.05 4.00 -5.20
CA GLU A 175 11.29 5.04 -4.51
C GLU A 175 10.22 4.45 -3.58
N HIS A 176 9.39 3.55 -4.09
CA HIS A 176 8.35 2.88 -3.30
C HIS A 176 8.93 2.08 -2.12
N LEU A 177 10.05 1.39 -2.35
CA LEU A 177 10.77 0.64 -1.34
C LEU A 177 11.27 1.57 -0.23
N LEU A 178 11.93 2.68 -0.57
CA LEU A 178 12.46 3.62 0.42
C LEU A 178 11.33 4.32 1.20
N LEU A 179 10.24 4.71 0.53
CA LEU A 179 9.04 5.27 1.18
C LEU A 179 8.42 4.30 2.19
N THR A 180 8.63 3.00 2.01
CA THR A 180 8.14 1.96 2.93
C THR A 180 9.12 1.69 4.07
N ASP A 181 10.41 1.59 3.75
CA ASP A 181 11.43 1.10 4.69
C ASP A 181 11.92 2.20 5.64
N LEU A 182 12.16 3.42 5.15
CA LEU A 182 12.75 4.48 5.97
C LEU A 182 11.89 4.83 7.20
N PRO A 183 10.56 5.04 7.09
CA PRO A 183 9.72 5.28 8.27
C PRO A 183 9.77 4.13 9.28
N LYS A 184 9.82 2.87 8.81
CA LYS A 184 9.94 1.70 9.68
C LYS A 184 11.27 1.68 10.44
N ILE A 185 12.38 2.00 9.76
CA ILE A 185 13.70 2.09 10.39
C ILE A 185 13.72 3.15 11.48
N ARG A 186 13.18 4.35 11.18
CA ARG A 186 13.06 5.41 12.18
C ARG A 186 12.27 4.95 13.40
N ASN A 187 11.09 4.35 13.19
CA ASN A 187 10.26 3.85 14.29
C ASN A 187 10.97 2.78 15.13
N LYS A 188 11.85 1.97 14.54
CA LYS A 188 12.62 0.93 15.26
C LYS A 188 13.86 1.45 15.98
N THR A 189 14.35 2.65 15.62
CA THR A 189 15.54 3.26 16.23
C THR A 189 15.21 4.25 17.35
N ASN A 190 13.94 4.68 17.47
CA ASN A 190 13.46 5.68 18.44
C ASN A 190 14.12 7.06 18.30
N PHE A 191 14.72 7.37 17.15
CA PHE A 191 15.22 8.71 16.88
C PHE A 191 14.11 9.66 16.41
N ASN A 192 14.16 10.89 16.91
CA ASN A 192 13.21 11.94 16.52
C ASN A 192 13.46 12.45 15.10
N ASN A 193 14.72 12.52 14.67
CA ASN A 193 15.11 12.88 13.31
C ASN A 193 16.30 12.02 12.87
N LEU A 194 16.29 11.56 11.63
CA LEU A 194 17.43 10.86 11.03
C LEU A 194 18.00 11.67 9.87
N THR A 195 19.31 11.93 9.89
CA THR A 195 20.00 12.52 8.74
C THR A 195 20.47 11.43 7.81
N VAL A 196 19.96 11.42 6.58
CA VAL A 196 20.25 10.36 5.62
C VAL A 196 21.52 10.68 4.84
N CYS A 197 22.53 9.84 4.99
CA CYS A 197 23.76 9.88 4.21
C CYS A 197 23.80 8.68 3.25
N VAL A 198 24.56 8.79 2.15
CA VAL A 198 24.70 7.71 1.17
C VAL A 198 26.18 7.39 1.00
N VAL A 199 26.52 6.10 1.00
CA VAL A 199 27.89 5.65 0.72
C VAL A 199 28.25 6.06 -0.72
N PRO A 200 29.34 6.82 -0.94
CA PRO A 200 29.69 7.26 -2.27
C PRO A 200 30.23 6.09 -3.10
N ARG A 201 29.79 6.05 -4.37
CA ARG A 201 30.30 5.17 -5.43
C ARG A 201 31.83 5.20 -5.49
N SER A 202 32.47 4.17 -6.02
CA SER A 202 33.94 3.99 -5.92
C SER A 202 34.78 5.07 -6.61
N LYS A 203 34.25 5.82 -7.57
CA LYS A 203 34.96 6.92 -8.24
C LYS A 203 34.41 8.28 -7.83
N ALA A 204 35.20 9.34 -8.04
CA ALA A 204 34.69 10.70 -7.88
C ALA A 204 33.50 10.94 -8.83
N GLU A 205 32.56 11.79 -8.43
CA GLU A 205 31.27 11.94 -9.14
C GLU A 205 31.40 12.32 -10.62
N ASN A 206 32.40 13.14 -10.94
CA ASN A 206 32.69 13.58 -12.31
C ASN A 206 33.14 12.43 -13.25
N HIS A 207 33.43 11.25 -12.72
CA HIS A 207 33.72 10.05 -13.52
C HIS A 207 32.45 9.34 -14.00
N TYR A 208 31.29 9.64 -13.41
CA TYR A 208 30.04 8.96 -13.71
C TYR A 208 29.17 9.80 -14.64
N ARG A 209 28.46 9.12 -15.53
CA ARG A 209 27.34 9.74 -16.25
C ARG A 209 26.21 10.03 -15.27
N LYS A 210 25.37 11.02 -15.61
CA LYS A 210 24.20 11.38 -14.78
C LYS A 210 23.28 10.18 -14.50
N ASP A 211 23.09 9.30 -15.49
CA ASP A 211 22.26 8.10 -15.38
C ASP A 211 22.88 6.97 -14.53
N GLN A 212 24.11 7.13 -14.03
CA GLN A 212 24.75 6.23 -13.06
C GLN A 212 24.68 6.77 -11.62
N LEU A 213 24.27 8.03 -11.44
CA LEU A 213 24.16 8.70 -10.14
C LEU A 213 22.74 8.63 -9.55
N LEU A 214 21.84 7.90 -10.23
CA LEU A 214 20.42 7.84 -9.92
C LEU A 214 20.12 7.29 -8.52
N PHE A 215 20.94 6.36 -8.01
CA PHE A 215 20.73 5.77 -6.69
C PHE A 215 20.64 6.84 -5.60
N ARG A 216 21.64 7.72 -5.53
CA ARG A 216 21.67 8.82 -4.57
C ARG A 216 20.61 9.88 -4.86
N GLU A 217 20.36 10.17 -6.14
CA GLU A 217 19.32 11.14 -6.55
C GLU A 217 17.94 10.71 -6.05
N ILE A 218 17.58 9.44 -6.19
CA ILE A 218 16.30 8.90 -5.74
C ILE A 218 16.20 8.94 -4.21
N ILE A 219 17.27 8.57 -3.50
CA ILE A 219 17.30 8.67 -2.04
C ILE A 219 17.09 10.12 -1.60
N SER A 220 17.76 11.08 -2.25
CA SER A 220 17.58 12.51 -1.97
C SER A 220 16.11 12.92 -2.13
N LEU A 221 15.48 12.57 -3.26
CA LEU A 221 14.09 12.90 -3.54
C LEU A 221 13.12 12.30 -2.52
N VAL A 222 13.33 11.04 -2.13
CA VAL A 222 12.49 10.38 -1.11
C VAL A 222 12.66 11.05 0.26
N VAL A 223 13.89 11.39 0.64
CA VAL A 223 14.16 12.02 1.93
C VAL A 223 13.56 13.41 2.01
N ASP A 224 13.57 14.18 0.92
CA ASP A 224 12.98 15.53 0.87
C ASP A 224 11.45 15.55 1.10
N VAL A 225 10.76 14.41 0.89
CA VAL A 225 9.30 14.31 1.09
C VAL A 225 8.91 13.60 2.38
N LEU A 226 9.84 12.93 3.06
CA LEU A 226 9.56 12.21 4.31
C LEU A 226 9.68 13.14 5.53
N PRO A 227 8.67 13.18 6.42
CA PRO A 227 8.78 13.92 7.68
C PRO A 227 9.82 13.25 8.58
N ASP A 228 10.45 14.06 9.45
CA ASP A 228 11.40 13.58 10.45
C ASP A 228 12.70 12.97 9.87
N PHE A 229 13.02 13.30 8.63
CA PHE A 229 14.33 13.06 8.02
C PHE A 229 14.99 14.37 7.58
N SER A 230 16.31 14.37 7.59
CA SER A 230 17.14 15.46 7.08
C SER A 230 17.98 14.96 5.91
N ASN A 231 18.01 15.72 4.81
CA ASN A 231 18.75 15.33 3.61
C ASN A 231 20.25 15.63 3.77
N GLY A 232 21.03 14.59 4.09
CA GLY A 232 22.49 14.60 4.15
C GLY A 232 23.14 13.81 3.00
N THR A 233 22.41 13.55 1.92
CA THR A 233 22.85 12.60 0.87
C THR A 233 24.14 13.02 0.16
N LYS A 234 24.53 14.29 0.28
CA LYS A 234 25.78 14.88 -0.23
C LYS A 234 26.80 15.22 0.86
N TYR A 235 26.64 14.71 2.08
CA TYR A 235 27.59 14.98 3.17
C TYR A 235 28.87 14.15 3.08
N ILE A 236 28.86 13.08 2.29
CA ILE A 236 30.04 12.26 1.99
C ILE A 236 30.30 12.35 0.49
N ILE A 237 31.38 13.03 0.10
CA ILE A 237 31.70 13.30 -1.31
C ILE A 237 33.05 12.68 -1.63
N ARG A 238 33.10 11.73 -2.56
CA ARG A 238 34.36 11.12 -2.99
C ARG A 238 35.13 12.07 -3.90
N HIS A 239 36.36 12.40 -3.52
CA HIS A 239 37.30 13.18 -4.33
C HIS A 239 38.39 12.31 -4.97
N THR A 240 38.69 11.14 -4.39
CA THR A 240 39.72 10.22 -4.89
C THR A 240 39.12 8.85 -5.21
N ASN A 241 39.44 8.32 -6.39
CA ASN A 241 38.97 7.01 -6.84
C ASN A 241 39.48 5.88 -5.94
N THR A 242 38.62 4.90 -5.73
CA THR A 242 38.93 3.61 -5.09
C THR A 242 38.64 2.47 -6.05
N ARG A 243 39.23 1.32 -5.74
CA ARG A 243 39.09 0.13 -6.55
C ARG A 243 37.93 -0.72 -6.05
N THR A 244 37.13 -1.23 -6.98
CA THR A 244 36.14 -2.25 -6.63
C THR A 244 36.81 -3.63 -6.56
N THR A 245 36.58 -4.35 -5.47
CA THR A 245 37.14 -5.71 -5.28
C THR A 245 36.64 -6.72 -6.31
N HIS A 246 35.44 -6.49 -6.85
CA HIS A 246 34.76 -7.41 -7.76
C HIS A 246 35.32 -7.32 -9.18
N LEU A 247 35.61 -6.11 -9.67
CA LEU A 247 36.13 -5.92 -11.03
C LEU A 247 37.66 -6.05 -11.08
N ASP A 248 38.36 -5.89 -9.96
CA ASP A 248 39.83 -6.05 -9.89
C ASP A 248 40.28 -7.46 -10.26
N ARG A 249 39.48 -8.49 -9.91
CA ARG A 249 39.75 -9.89 -10.29
C ARG A 249 39.88 -10.10 -11.80
N ASN A 250 39.27 -9.22 -12.60
CA ASN A 250 39.32 -9.25 -14.06
C ASN A 250 40.16 -8.10 -14.65
N GLY A 251 40.97 -7.40 -13.82
CA GLY A 251 41.79 -6.26 -14.24
C GLY A 251 40.99 -4.97 -14.52
N GLN A 252 39.71 -4.92 -14.16
CA GLN A 252 38.78 -3.80 -14.42
C GLN A 252 38.41 -3.02 -13.15
N GLY A 253 39.17 -3.22 -12.07
CA GLY A 253 38.89 -2.68 -10.73
C GLY A 253 38.82 -1.15 -10.65
N GLY A 254 39.52 -0.47 -11.56
CA GLY A 254 39.80 0.96 -11.50
C GLY A 254 41.26 1.25 -11.09
N ASP A 255 41.57 2.53 -11.03
CA ASP A 255 42.92 3.09 -10.77
C ASP A 255 43.20 3.39 -9.29
N GLY A 256 42.22 3.15 -8.40
CA GLY A 256 42.34 3.43 -6.98
C GLY A 256 42.94 2.29 -6.14
N ASN A 257 42.98 2.53 -4.82
CA ASN A 257 43.37 1.54 -3.81
C ASN A 257 42.25 0.53 -3.52
N LEU A 258 42.62 -0.70 -3.17
CA LEU A 258 41.72 -1.70 -2.58
C LEU A 258 41.24 -1.24 -1.18
N PRO A 259 40.15 -1.81 -0.63
CA PRO A 259 39.68 -1.48 0.72
C PRO A 259 40.77 -1.64 1.79
N TYR A 260 40.90 -0.64 2.68
CA TYR A 260 41.76 -0.65 3.87
C TYR A 260 41.16 0.27 4.95
N PRO A 261 41.49 0.09 6.25
CA PRO A 261 40.95 0.93 7.32
C PRO A 261 41.36 2.41 7.14
N GLY A 262 40.38 3.31 7.16
CA GLY A 262 40.53 4.74 6.91
C GLY A 262 40.37 5.16 5.45
N ILE A 263 40.03 4.25 4.53
CA ILE A 263 39.92 4.58 3.10
C ILE A 263 38.89 5.66 2.83
N THR A 264 37.75 5.67 3.53
CA THR A 264 36.69 6.66 3.37
C THR A 264 37.19 8.05 3.73
N LYS A 265 37.84 8.22 4.88
CA LYS A 265 38.42 9.52 5.27
C LYS A 265 39.51 10.00 4.30
N ASN A 266 40.32 9.08 3.79
CA ASN A 266 41.42 9.41 2.88
C ASN A 266 40.94 9.78 1.47
N THR A 267 39.71 9.39 1.10
CA THR A 267 39.23 9.49 -0.28
C THR A 267 37.93 10.28 -0.43
N CYS A 268 37.32 10.68 0.68
CA CYS A 268 36.08 11.45 0.72
C CYS A 268 36.21 12.68 1.61
N THR A 269 35.60 13.77 1.16
CA THR A 269 35.28 14.92 1.99
C THR A 269 34.01 14.61 2.77
N ILE A 270 34.09 14.69 4.09
CA ILE A 270 32.95 14.55 5.00
C ILE A 270 32.60 15.95 5.52
N LEU A 271 31.37 16.39 5.27
CA LEU A 271 30.93 17.73 5.66
C LEU A 271 30.72 17.84 7.17
N THR A 272 31.08 18.99 7.75
CA THR A 272 30.99 19.27 9.20
C THR A 272 29.58 19.19 9.75
N GLU A 273 28.59 19.34 8.88
CA GLU A 273 27.17 19.28 9.17
C GLU A 273 26.73 17.91 9.67
N ILE A 274 27.57 16.87 9.65
CA ILE A 274 27.26 15.60 10.30
C ILE A 274 27.38 15.65 11.83
N GLN A 275 28.07 16.65 12.39
CA GLN A 275 28.40 16.71 13.81
C GLN A 275 27.13 16.75 14.68
N GLY A 276 27.08 15.89 15.69
CA GLY A 276 25.96 15.77 16.62
C GLY A 276 24.70 15.14 16.04
N LYS A 277 24.70 14.66 14.80
CA LYS A 277 23.51 14.09 14.15
C LYS A 277 23.42 12.58 14.31
N ASP A 278 22.19 12.08 14.39
CA ASP A 278 21.87 10.66 14.23
C ASP A 278 21.76 10.34 12.75
N ILE A 279 22.69 9.52 12.25
CA ILE A 279 22.84 9.25 10.82
C ILE A 279 22.15 7.94 10.46
N LEU A 280 21.38 7.95 9.37
CA LEU A 280 21.04 6.74 8.63
C LEU A 280 21.92 6.67 7.38
N LEU A 281 22.92 5.79 7.40
CA LEU A 281 23.82 5.57 6.27
C LEU A 281 23.23 4.50 5.35
N ILE A 282 23.04 4.84 4.07
CA ILE A 282 22.45 3.97 3.07
C ILE A 282 23.50 3.53 2.04
N ASP A 283 23.56 2.23 1.76
CA ASP A 283 24.27 1.68 0.60
C ASP A 283 23.35 0.80 -0.26
N ASP A 284 23.77 0.52 -1.49
CA ASP A 284 23.04 -0.39 -2.37
C ASP A 284 23.17 -1.87 -1.94
N LEU A 285 24.32 -2.29 -1.40
CA LEU A 285 24.57 -3.69 -1.10
C LEU A 285 25.56 -3.88 0.04
N TYR A 286 25.07 -4.40 1.17
CA TYR A 286 25.95 -4.87 2.23
C TYR A 286 26.55 -6.23 1.89
N THR A 287 27.87 -6.31 1.88
CA THR A 287 28.62 -7.57 1.74
C THR A 287 29.57 -7.74 2.92
N LYS A 288 29.30 -8.74 3.76
CA LYS A 288 30.18 -9.08 4.88
C LYS A 288 31.60 -9.32 4.37
N SER A 289 32.59 -8.84 5.12
CA SER A 289 34.03 -8.91 4.84
C SER A 289 34.59 -8.01 3.73
N VAL A 290 33.77 -7.21 3.03
CA VAL A 290 34.28 -6.17 2.13
C VAL A 290 34.75 -4.94 2.91
N ASN A 291 34.11 -4.67 4.06
CA ASN A 291 34.48 -3.64 5.04
C ASN A 291 34.43 -2.19 4.56
N ILE A 292 33.81 -1.91 3.41
CA ILE A 292 33.61 -0.53 2.93
C ILE A 292 32.50 0.17 3.74
N ASP A 293 31.41 -0.54 4.05
CA ASP A 293 30.33 0.00 4.86
C ASP A 293 30.80 0.23 6.30
N GLU A 294 31.51 -0.74 6.88
CA GLU A 294 32.15 -0.64 8.19
C GLU A 294 33.08 0.59 8.29
N ASP A 295 33.89 0.82 7.26
CA ASP A 295 34.80 1.96 7.20
C ASP A 295 34.05 3.31 7.07
N ALA A 296 33.00 3.36 6.26
CA ALA A 296 32.18 4.56 6.09
C ALA A 296 31.44 4.92 7.38
N ILE A 297 30.90 3.91 8.09
CA ILE A 297 30.30 4.08 9.42
C ILE A 297 31.33 4.68 10.38
N GLN A 298 32.53 4.10 10.46
CA GLN A 298 33.58 4.59 11.35
C GLN A 298 34.01 6.01 11.00
N ALA A 299 34.12 6.34 9.70
CA ALA A 299 34.47 7.68 9.24
C ALA A 299 33.46 8.74 9.69
N LEU A 300 32.16 8.42 9.69
CA LEU A 300 31.12 9.31 10.21
C LEU A 300 31.21 9.50 11.72
N LEU A 301 31.40 8.41 12.48
CA LEU A 301 31.57 8.47 13.94
C LEU A 301 32.78 9.33 14.32
N ASP A 302 33.90 9.16 13.63
CA ASP A 302 35.12 9.92 13.88
C ASP A 302 35.03 11.40 13.49
N ASN A 303 34.08 11.75 12.61
CA ASN A 303 33.78 13.14 12.25
C ASN A 303 32.64 13.74 13.11
N GLY A 304 32.29 13.07 14.21
CA GLY A 304 31.43 13.62 15.26
C GLY A 304 29.94 13.32 15.10
N ALA A 305 29.54 12.35 14.26
CA ALA A 305 28.18 11.84 14.28
C ALA A 305 27.82 11.30 15.68
N ASN A 306 26.61 11.61 16.16
CA ASN A 306 26.14 11.14 17.47
C ASN A 306 25.88 9.63 17.46
N SER A 307 25.22 9.16 16.41
CA SER A 307 25.00 7.75 16.16
C SER A 307 24.98 7.47 14.65
N VAL A 308 25.22 6.21 14.29
CA VAL A 308 25.09 5.74 12.90
C VAL A 308 24.27 4.46 12.91
N THR A 309 23.15 4.46 12.21
CA THR A 309 22.38 3.28 11.83
C THR A 309 22.65 2.98 10.36
N PHE A 310 22.85 1.72 10.01
CA PHE A 310 23.11 1.33 8.62
C PHE A 310 21.86 0.73 7.96
N TYR A 311 21.68 0.99 6.67
CA TYR A 311 20.65 0.36 5.85
C TYR A 311 21.19 0.03 4.45
N SER A 312 20.83 -1.16 3.95
CA SER A 312 21.13 -1.53 2.55
C SER A 312 19.92 -2.06 1.80
N ILE A 313 19.89 -1.85 0.49
CA ILE A 313 18.83 -2.44 -0.36
C ILE A 313 18.99 -3.96 -0.42
N GLY A 314 20.20 -4.42 -0.71
CA GLY A 314 20.56 -5.84 -0.67
C GLY A 314 21.46 -6.15 0.52
N LYS A 315 21.37 -7.37 1.04
CA LYS A 315 22.40 -7.97 1.91
C LYS A 315 22.80 -9.32 1.37
N THR A 316 24.09 -9.51 1.09
CA THR A 316 24.56 -10.79 0.55
C THR A 316 24.27 -11.93 1.52
N VAL A 317 23.65 -12.99 1.02
CA VAL A 317 23.56 -14.27 1.73
C VAL A 317 24.75 -15.15 1.35
N LEU A 318 25.42 -15.73 2.35
CA LEU A 318 26.43 -16.75 2.10
C LEU A 318 25.72 -17.95 1.46
N ARG A 319 26.27 -18.49 0.37
CA ARG A 319 25.85 -19.81 -0.10
C ARG A 319 26.34 -20.81 0.95
N ASN A 320 25.41 -21.53 1.57
CA ASN A 320 25.74 -22.71 2.35
C ASN A 320 26.37 -23.79 1.47
#